data_AF-A0A812N4G5-F1
#
_entry.id   AF-A0A812N4G5-F1
#
_cell.length_a   1.000
_cell.length_b   1.000
_cell.length_c   1.000
_cell.angle_alpha   90.00
_cell.angle_beta   90.00
_cell.angle_gamma   90.00
#
_symmetry.space_group_name_H-M   'P 1'
#
loop_
_entity.id
_entity.type
_entity.pdbx_description
1 polymer ?
#
loop_
_entity_poly.entity_id
_entity_poly.type
_entity_poly.pdbx_seq_one_letter_code
_entity_poly.pdbx_strand_id
1 'polypeptide(L)'
;MARHKCWSGFWAGHHGRPIAVCVGLLLCIALGSLRAFVGIQKLQPRRPRVAGHAQRRIVRCPGCGQAQRKDCDGNGRLMGGIAQVFDDSPVKAYRVCPRYKGRYQRRGQKFDTLFDPDVEGKERSSLLEVPATWRSLTKIRLRELPDVASKPTGESLGPYESFQVDDVIRKDGQHFLKLAGKTGWAFDRGVVGAWNGKPICERLG
;
A
#
# COMPACT_ATOMS: atom_id res chain seq x y z
N MET A 1 -2.97 46.08 -34.38
CA MET A 1 -2.68 47.24 -33.52
C MET A 1 -2.31 46.75 -32.13
N ALA A 2 -1.15 47.20 -31.62
CA ALA A 2 -0.70 47.31 -30.22
C ALA A 2 -0.82 46.09 -29.27
N ARG A 3 0.28 45.39 -28.91
CA ARG A 3 1.28 45.67 -27.84
C ARG A 3 0.69 45.65 -26.43
N HIS A 4 1.19 44.77 -25.55
CA HIS A 4 1.73 45.14 -24.22
C HIS A 4 2.76 44.10 -23.74
N LYS A 5 3.97 44.62 -23.45
CA LYS A 5 5.12 43.99 -22.78
C LYS A 5 5.09 44.37 -21.28
N CYS A 6 6.02 43.77 -20.52
CA CYS A 6 6.44 44.02 -19.12
C CYS A 6 5.83 43.05 -18.08
N TRP A 7 6.55 42.55 -17.07
CA TRP A 7 7.83 42.98 -16.49
C TRP A 7 8.52 41.86 -15.68
N SER A 8 9.78 42.14 -15.38
CA SER A 8 10.85 41.39 -14.71
C SER A 8 10.85 41.46 -13.17
N GLY A 9 11.60 40.55 -12.52
CA GLY A 9 12.20 40.69 -11.18
C GLY A 9 12.60 39.32 -10.64
N PHE A 10 13.86 38.87 -10.64
CA PHE A 10 15.05 39.33 -9.87
C PHE A 10 14.75 39.43 -8.37
N TRP A 11 15.39 38.60 -7.53
CA TRP A 11 16.14 38.98 -6.32
C TRP A 11 16.81 37.74 -5.71
N ALA A 12 18.08 37.92 -5.38
CA ALA A 12 19.00 36.98 -4.75
C ALA A 12 18.88 37.01 -3.21
N GLY A 13 19.48 36.05 -2.49
CA GLY A 13 19.73 36.21 -1.06
C GLY A 13 20.21 34.97 -0.32
N HIS A 14 21.44 35.07 0.21
CA HIS A 14 22.25 34.08 0.93
C HIS A 14 21.88 33.90 2.42
N HIS A 15 22.73 33.17 3.16
CA HIS A 15 22.94 33.05 4.63
C HIS A 15 22.34 31.77 5.24
N GLY A 16 23.03 30.94 6.03
CA GLY A 16 24.29 31.02 6.76
C GLY A 16 24.13 30.23 8.08
N ARG A 17 25.01 29.25 8.36
CA ARG A 17 25.01 28.37 9.56
C ARG A 17 25.30 29.16 10.86
N PRO A 18 25.14 28.61 12.10
CA PRO A 18 26.19 27.75 12.67
C PRO A 18 25.74 26.63 13.63
N ILE A 19 26.71 25.75 13.89
CA ILE A 19 26.75 24.56 14.76
C ILE A 19 27.12 24.99 16.19
N ALA A 20 26.54 24.37 17.21
CA ALA A 20 26.97 24.50 18.60
C ALA A 20 27.37 23.12 19.17
N VAL A 21 28.63 23.02 19.57
CA VAL A 21 29.27 21.91 20.27
C VAL A 21 29.26 22.24 21.77
N CYS A 22 28.82 21.32 22.62
CA CYS A 22 29.07 21.39 24.07
C CYS A 22 29.75 20.11 24.54
N VAL A 23 31.03 20.27 24.92
CA VAL A 23 31.88 19.32 25.62
C VAL A 23 31.97 19.76 27.08
N GLY A 24 31.96 18.81 28.02
CA GLY A 24 32.24 19.02 29.45
C GLY A 24 31.91 17.75 30.24
N LEU A 25 32.82 16.80 30.47
CA LEU A 25 34.01 16.79 31.35
C LEU A 25 33.62 16.81 32.85
N LEU A 26 33.49 15.63 33.47
CA LEU A 26 34.40 14.99 34.45
C LEU A 26 34.28 15.44 35.93
N LEU A 27 34.31 14.43 36.82
CA LEU A 27 35.27 14.23 37.92
C LEU A 27 34.72 14.15 39.38
N CYS A 28 35.11 13.03 40.04
CA CYS A 28 35.41 12.81 41.47
C CYS A 28 34.25 12.98 42.50
N ILE A 29 34.21 12.33 43.67
CA ILE A 29 35.25 12.01 44.66
C ILE A 29 34.83 10.74 45.45
N ALA A 30 35.83 10.00 45.91
CA ALA A 30 35.74 8.77 46.70
C ALA A 30 35.75 9.01 48.24
N LEU A 31 35.52 7.90 48.96
CA LEU A 31 35.96 7.57 50.33
C LEU A 31 35.14 8.09 51.53
N GLY A 32 34.74 7.16 52.40
CA GLY A 32 34.27 7.48 53.74
C GLY A 32 33.72 6.31 54.57
N SER A 33 34.57 5.75 55.43
CA SER A 33 34.26 5.13 56.74
C SER A 33 33.69 3.71 56.83
N LEU A 34 34.62 2.80 57.15
CA LEU A 34 34.42 1.62 57.99
C LEU A 34 33.87 2.00 59.38
N ARG A 35 32.76 1.39 59.79
CA ARG A 35 32.43 1.14 61.20
C ARG A 35 31.92 -0.28 61.34
N ALA A 36 32.72 -1.09 62.03
CA ALA A 36 32.35 -2.42 62.49
C ALA A 36 31.17 -2.31 63.47
N PHE A 37 30.00 -2.79 63.06
CA PHE A 37 28.87 -3.03 63.94
C PHE A 37 28.79 -4.53 64.22
N VAL A 38 29.29 -4.94 65.38
CA VAL A 38 28.98 -6.24 65.98
C VAL A 38 27.54 -6.14 66.48
N GLY A 39 26.60 -6.39 65.57
CA GLY A 39 25.17 -6.44 65.84
C GLY A 39 24.70 -7.89 65.79
N ILE A 40 24.34 -8.42 66.95
CA ILE A 40 23.64 -9.71 67.12
C ILE A 40 22.39 -9.69 66.23
N GLN A 41 22.46 -10.39 65.09
CA GLN A 41 21.33 -10.50 64.18
C GLN A 41 20.28 -11.40 64.82
N LYS A 42 19.25 -10.79 65.41
CA LYS A 42 17.98 -11.47 65.68
C LYS A 42 17.49 -12.05 64.35
N LEU A 43 17.53 -13.37 64.22
CA LEU A 43 16.91 -14.10 63.11
C LEU A 43 15.43 -13.69 63.06
N GLN A 44 15.09 -12.82 62.12
CA GLN A 44 13.72 -12.47 61.86
C GLN A 44 12.97 -13.74 61.40
N PRO A 45 11.77 -14.01 61.94
CA PRO A 45 10.96 -15.11 61.42
C PRO A 45 10.74 -14.87 59.94
N ARG A 46 11.18 -15.81 59.10
CA ARG A 46 10.94 -15.76 57.65
C ARG A 46 9.43 -15.71 57.47
N ARG A 47 8.91 -14.55 57.06
CA ARG A 47 7.53 -14.43 56.59
C ARG A 47 7.31 -15.54 55.56
N PRO A 48 6.24 -16.34 55.66
CA PRO A 48 5.94 -17.27 54.59
C PRO A 48 5.90 -16.46 53.30
N ARG A 49 6.71 -16.85 52.31
CA ARG A 49 6.59 -16.33 50.96
C ARG A 49 5.18 -16.72 50.53
N VAL A 50 4.22 -15.81 50.72
CA VAL A 50 2.93 -15.91 50.07
C VAL A 50 3.30 -15.92 48.60
N ALA A 51 3.18 -17.09 47.98
CA ALA A 51 3.51 -17.29 46.59
C ALA A 51 2.75 -16.23 45.82
N GLY A 52 3.49 -15.26 45.26
CA GLY A 52 2.98 -14.28 44.33
C GLY A 52 2.58 -15.03 43.07
N HIS A 53 1.46 -15.76 43.13
CA HIS A 53 0.67 -16.06 41.97
C HIS A 53 0.17 -14.71 41.48
N ALA A 54 1.02 -14.03 40.70
CA ALA A 54 0.62 -12.96 39.82
C ALA A 54 -0.63 -13.46 39.11
N GLN A 55 -1.78 -12.92 39.51
CA GLN A 55 -3.04 -13.17 38.86
C GLN A 55 -2.89 -12.65 37.43
N ARG A 56 -2.39 -13.51 36.53
CA ARG A 56 -2.48 -13.25 35.09
C ARG A 56 -3.96 -13.10 34.82
N ARG A 57 -4.39 -11.85 34.62
CA ARG A 57 -5.78 -11.51 34.31
C ARG A 57 -6.19 -12.41 33.15
N ILE A 58 -7.10 -13.35 33.41
CA ILE A 58 -7.55 -14.31 32.39
C ILE A 58 -8.18 -13.47 31.28
N VAL A 59 -7.48 -13.32 30.16
CA VAL A 59 -8.02 -12.63 28.99
C VAL A 59 -9.19 -13.47 28.51
N ARG A 60 -10.38 -12.89 28.44
CA ARG A 60 -11.57 -13.58 27.94
C ARG A 60 -11.67 -13.36 26.43
N CYS A 61 -11.99 -14.41 25.70
CA CYS A 61 -12.22 -14.37 24.26
C CYS A 61 -13.45 -13.49 23.96
N PRO A 62 -13.33 -12.44 23.12
CA PRO A 62 -14.45 -11.58 22.80
C PRO A 62 -15.57 -12.31 22.04
N GLY A 63 -15.25 -13.37 21.28
CA GLY A 63 -16.25 -14.14 20.51
C GLY A 63 -17.07 -15.18 21.31
N CYS A 64 -16.57 -15.68 22.44
CA CYS A 64 -17.29 -16.70 23.23
C CYS A 64 -17.37 -16.44 24.74
N GLY A 65 -16.70 -15.40 25.25
CA GLY A 65 -16.69 -15.01 26.66
C GLY A 65 -15.89 -15.92 27.59
N GLN A 66 -15.31 -17.00 27.09
CA GLN A 66 -14.51 -17.95 27.86
C GLN A 66 -13.04 -17.51 27.98
N ALA A 67 -12.28 -18.12 28.89
CA ALA A 67 -10.84 -17.91 28.98
C ALA A 67 -10.16 -18.15 27.61
N GLN A 68 -9.42 -17.15 27.12
CA GLN A 68 -8.74 -17.19 25.84
C GLN A 68 -7.62 -18.21 25.89
N ARG A 69 -7.70 -19.22 25.03
CA ARG A 69 -6.62 -20.18 24.84
C ARG A 69 -5.50 -19.53 24.01
N LYS A 70 -4.26 -20.01 24.17
CA LYS A 70 -3.09 -19.51 23.43
C LYS A 70 -3.24 -19.67 21.91
N ASP A 71 -3.99 -20.68 21.48
CA ASP A 71 -4.31 -20.98 20.07
C ASP A 71 -5.56 -20.26 19.56
N CYS A 72 -6.19 -19.38 20.35
CA CYS A 72 -7.43 -18.69 19.99
C CYS A 72 -7.18 -17.21 19.65
N ASP A 73 -7.60 -16.78 18.46
CA ASP A 73 -7.46 -15.40 17.96
C ASP A 73 -8.52 -14.43 18.51
N GLY A 74 -9.47 -14.94 19.30
CA GLY A 74 -10.57 -14.15 19.87
C GLY A 74 -11.77 -13.96 18.92
N ASN A 75 -11.64 -14.30 17.63
CA ASN A 75 -12.64 -14.06 16.60
C ASN A 75 -13.23 -15.36 16.04
N GLY A 76 -13.27 -16.40 16.88
CA GLY A 76 -13.85 -17.70 16.55
C GLY A 76 -12.91 -18.65 15.81
N ARG A 77 -11.60 -18.41 15.82
CA ARG A 77 -10.61 -19.33 15.22
C ARG A 77 -9.70 -19.94 16.25
N LEU A 78 -9.35 -21.18 15.98
CA LEU A 78 -8.30 -21.89 16.67
C LEU A 78 -7.20 -22.23 15.67
N MET A 79 -5.96 -21.87 15.98
CA MET A 79 -4.79 -22.36 15.25
C MET A 79 -4.75 -23.88 15.35
N GLY A 80 -4.88 -24.57 14.21
CA GLY A 80 -4.95 -26.03 14.17
C GLY A 80 -3.87 -26.66 13.30
N GLY A 81 -3.44 -27.88 13.65
CA GLY A 81 -2.59 -28.72 12.80
C GLY A 81 -1.16 -28.19 12.63
N ILE A 82 -0.65 -28.24 11.39
CA ILE A 82 0.72 -27.84 11.00
C ILE A 82 1.09 -26.41 11.41
N ALA A 83 0.09 -25.53 11.58
CA ALA A 83 0.27 -24.15 12.05
C ALA A 83 0.72 -24.03 13.52
N GLN A 84 0.70 -25.10 14.32
CA GLN A 84 1.30 -25.14 15.66
C GLN A 84 2.76 -25.61 15.65
N VAL A 85 3.23 -26.20 14.54
CA VAL A 85 4.55 -26.84 14.42
C VAL A 85 5.50 -26.00 13.55
N PHE A 86 4.97 -25.23 12.60
CA PHE A 86 5.74 -24.30 11.76
C PHE A 86 5.06 -22.93 11.75
N ASP A 87 5.61 -21.97 12.49
CA ASP A 87 5.11 -20.59 12.54
C ASP A 87 5.17 -19.89 11.16
N ASP A 88 6.12 -20.31 10.31
CA ASP A 88 6.43 -19.73 8.99
C ASP A 88 5.74 -20.43 7.80
N SER A 89 4.78 -21.33 8.02
CA SER A 89 4.10 -22.00 6.91
C SER A 89 3.18 -21.04 6.13
N PRO A 90 3.25 -20.99 4.78
CA PRO A 90 2.39 -20.15 3.95
C PRO A 90 0.91 -20.57 3.95
N VAL A 91 0.59 -21.80 4.40
CA VAL A 91 -0.79 -22.30 4.49
C VAL A 91 -1.17 -22.49 5.96
N LYS A 92 -1.69 -21.44 6.59
CA LYS A 92 -2.21 -21.52 7.96
C LYS A 92 -3.60 -22.17 7.97
N ALA A 93 -3.68 -23.41 8.43
CA ALA A 93 -4.95 -24.11 8.63
C ALA A 93 -5.61 -23.68 9.94
N TYR A 94 -6.64 -22.85 9.86
CA TYR A 94 -7.46 -22.47 11.03
C TYR A 94 -8.67 -23.40 11.16
N ARG A 95 -8.97 -23.85 12.39
CA ARG A 95 -10.23 -24.53 12.72
C ARG A 95 -11.23 -23.54 13.33
N VAL A 96 -12.53 -23.80 13.13
CA VAL A 96 -13.60 -23.03 13.77
C VAL A 96 -13.64 -23.36 15.26
N CYS A 97 -13.76 -22.33 16.10
CA CYS A 97 -13.92 -22.52 17.53
C CYS A 97 -15.30 -23.13 17.82
N PRO A 98 -15.38 -24.31 18.47
CA PRO A 98 -16.66 -24.99 18.75
C PRO A 98 -17.55 -24.23 19.74
N ARG A 99 -17.00 -23.23 20.44
CA ARG A 99 -17.69 -22.43 21.46
C ARG A 99 -18.06 -21.03 20.96
N TYR A 100 -17.78 -20.68 19.70
CA TYR A 100 -18.05 -19.34 19.17
C TYR A 100 -19.56 -19.09 19.09
N LYS A 101 -20.02 -17.98 19.65
CA LYS A 101 -21.43 -17.58 19.67
C LYS A 101 -21.63 -16.40 18.72
N GLY A 102 -21.59 -16.65 17.42
CA GLY A 102 -21.75 -15.63 16.38
C GLY A 102 -21.71 -16.21 14.97
N ARG A 103 -21.94 -15.38 13.95
CA ARG A 103 -21.75 -15.79 12.54
C ARG A 103 -20.26 -15.84 12.22
N TYR A 104 -19.73 -17.05 12.01
CA TYR A 104 -18.33 -17.23 11.63
C TYR A 104 -18.05 -16.61 10.26
N GLN A 105 -17.17 -15.60 10.18
CA GLN A 105 -16.69 -15.05 8.92
C GLN A 105 -15.31 -15.63 8.58
N ARG A 106 -15.26 -16.42 7.49
CA ARG A 106 -14.00 -16.93 6.92
C ARG A 106 -13.19 -15.75 6.36
N ARG A 107 -11.94 -15.61 6.82
CA ARG A 107 -10.92 -14.64 6.38
C ARG A 107 -9.66 -15.42 6.09
N GLY A 108 -9.04 -15.15 4.96
CA GLY A 108 -7.97 -15.93 4.35
C GLY A 108 -8.07 -15.77 2.84
N GLN A 109 -7.03 -16.14 2.10
CA GLN A 109 -7.13 -16.17 0.64
C GLN A 109 -8.25 -17.15 0.27
N LYS A 110 -9.34 -16.63 -0.29
CA LYS A 110 -10.30 -17.49 -0.98
C LYS A 110 -9.57 -17.95 -2.24
N PHE A 111 -9.58 -19.25 -2.50
CA PHE A 111 -9.00 -19.77 -3.73
C PHE A 111 -9.72 -19.20 -4.96
N ASP A 112 -11.01 -18.84 -4.79
CA ASP A 112 -11.82 -18.14 -5.78
C ASP A 112 -11.12 -16.86 -6.29
N THR A 113 -10.61 -16.00 -5.39
CA THR A 113 -9.87 -14.77 -5.76
C THR A 113 -8.54 -14.98 -6.49
N LEU A 114 -8.01 -16.21 -6.57
CA LEU A 114 -6.79 -16.51 -7.33
C LEU A 114 -7.08 -16.86 -8.80
N PHE A 115 -8.31 -17.27 -9.12
CA PHE A 115 -8.74 -17.65 -10.47
C PHE A 115 -9.87 -16.76 -11.01
N ASP A 116 -10.34 -15.79 -10.22
CA ASP A 116 -11.26 -14.77 -10.69
C ASP A 116 -10.59 -13.91 -11.78
N PRO A 117 -11.05 -13.95 -13.05
CA PRO A 117 -10.50 -13.13 -14.13
C PRO A 117 -10.69 -11.62 -13.89
N ASP A 118 -11.50 -11.25 -12.89
CA ASP A 118 -11.86 -9.87 -12.57
C ASP A 118 -10.78 -9.12 -11.79
N VAL A 119 -9.74 -9.79 -11.28
CA VAL A 119 -8.60 -9.10 -10.66
C VAL A 119 -7.78 -8.32 -11.71
N GLU A 120 -7.69 -8.80 -12.95
CA GLU A 120 -7.18 -8.00 -14.08
C GLU A 120 -8.08 -6.79 -14.39
N GLY A 121 -9.37 -6.86 -14.04
CA GLY A 121 -10.35 -5.81 -14.29
C GLY A 121 -10.15 -4.56 -13.41
N LYS A 122 -9.63 -4.74 -12.19
CA LYS A 122 -9.53 -3.65 -11.21
C LYS A 122 -8.33 -2.71 -11.44
N GLU A 123 -7.23 -3.21 -12.00
CA GLU A 123 -6.14 -2.34 -12.47
C GLU A 123 -6.47 -1.72 -13.84
N ARG A 124 -7.19 -2.43 -14.71
CA ARG A 124 -7.63 -1.91 -16.03
C ARG A 124 -8.67 -0.79 -15.94
N SER A 125 -9.47 -0.71 -14.87
CA SER A 125 -10.46 0.37 -14.71
C SER A 125 -9.81 1.75 -14.52
N SER A 126 -8.56 1.80 -14.07
CA SER A 126 -7.83 3.08 -13.97
C SER A 126 -7.60 3.74 -15.34
N LEU A 127 -7.51 2.95 -16.42
CA LEU A 127 -7.39 3.49 -17.78
C LEU A 127 -8.67 4.16 -18.29
N LEU A 128 -9.81 3.93 -17.62
CA LEU A 128 -11.11 4.51 -17.97
C LEU A 128 -11.41 5.80 -17.21
N GLU A 129 -10.57 6.20 -16.26
CA GLU A 129 -10.72 7.47 -15.56
C GLU A 129 -10.36 8.62 -16.50
N VAL A 130 -11.39 9.25 -17.06
CA VAL A 130 -11.31 10.48 -17.85
C VAL A 130 -11.86 11.68 -17.05
N PRO A 131 -11.31 12.90 -17.25
CA PRO A 131 -10.25 13.24 -18.19
C PRO A 131 -8.85 12.77 -17.72
N ALA A 132 -7.96 12.44 -18.66
CA ALA A 132 -6.59 12.03 -18.35
C ALA A 132 -5.58 12.48 -19.41
N THR A 133 -4.33 12.68 -18.98
CA THR A 133 -3.20 12.96 -19.88
C THR A 133 -2.59 11.64 -20.37
N TRP A 134 -2.33 11.56 -21.67
CA TRP A 134 -1.68 10.41 -22.30
C TRP A 134 -0.52 10.86 -23.18
N ARG A 135 0.39 9.94 -23.50
CA ARG A 135 1.52 10.15 -24.39
C ARG A 135 1.56 9.05 -25.46
N SER A 136 1.68 9.43 -26.72
CA SER A 136 1.90 8.47 -27.81
C SER A 136 3.32 7.92 -27.76
N LEU A 137 3.53 6.65 -28.10
CA LEU A 137 4.86 6.03 -28.20
C LEU A 137 5.35 5.98 -29.66
N THR A 138 4.44 6.18 -30.60
CA THR A 138 4.68 6.13 -32.05
C THR A 138 3.76 7.11 -32.78
N LYS A 139 3.89 7.20 -34.10
CA LYS A 139 2.98 7.98 -34.92
C LYS A 139 1.63 7.27 -35.03
N ILE A 140 0.54 7.94 -34.66
CA ILE A 140 -0.81 7.37 -34.64
C ILE A 140 -1.71 8.20 -35.54
N ARG A 141 -2.42 7.57 -36.48
CA ARG A 141 -3.43 8.25 -37.31
C ARG A 141 -4.78 8.23 -36.60
N LEU A 142 -5.43 9.38 -36.50
CA LEU A 142 -6.75 9.49 -35.87
C LEU A 142 -7.84 8.96 -36.79
N ARG A 143 -8.88 8.41 -36.17
CA ARG A 143 -10.03 7.79 -36.83
C ARG A 143 -11.31 8.54 -36.58
N GLU A 144 -12.22 8.55 -37.55
CA GLU A 144 -13.52 9.21 -37.40
C GLU A 144 -14.41 8.52 -36.37
N LEU A 145 -14.37 7.18 -36.31
CA LEU A 145 -15.18 6.35 -35.43
C LEU A 145 -14.29 5.48 -34.52
N PRO A 146 -14.81 5.00 -33.37
CA PRO A 146 -14.10 4.05 -32.50
C PRO A 146 -14.11 2.64 -33.12
N ASP A 147 -13.49 2.53 -34.30
CA ASP A 147 -13.36 1.29 -35.06
C ASP A 147 -12.03 1.30 -35.82
N VAL A 148 -11.33 0.17 -35.80
CA VAL A 148 -10.07 -0.07 -36.50
C VAL A 148 -10.23 0.08 -38.02
N ALA A 149 -11.37 -0.35 -38.55
CA ALA A 149 -11.67 -0.31 -39.99
C ALA A 149 -12.17 1.07 -40.46
N SER A 150 -12.40 2.01 -39.56
CA SER A 150 -12.94 3.33 -39.91
C SER A 150 -11.94 4.18 -40.72
N LYS A 151 -12.50 5.16 -41.45
CA LYS A 151 -11.71 6.07 -42.26
C LYS A 151 -10.79 6.95 -41.37
N PRO A 152 -9.55 7.21 -41.81
CA PRO A 152 -8.68 8.15 -41.11
C PRO A 152 -9.20 9.57 -41.31
N THR A 153 -9.15 10.38 -40.25
CA THR A 153 -9.58 11.79 -40.31
C THR A 153 -8.57 12.67 -41.09
N GLY A 154 -7.36 12.15 -41.33
CA GLY A 154 -6.24 12.89 -41.93
C GLY A 154 -5.29 13.48 -40.88
N GLU A 155 -5.76 13.68 -39.66
CA GLU A 155 -4.93 14.07 -38.52
C GLU A 155 -4.11 12.90 -37.96
N SER A 156 -2.96 13.23 -37.37
CA SER A 156 -2.11 12.25 -36.70
C SER A 156 -1.41 12.84 -35.48
N LEU A 157 -1.15 11.99 -34.50
CA LEU A 157 -0.27 12.26 -33.38
C LEU A 157 1.17 11.89 -33.76
N GLY A 158 2.11 12.75 -33.43
CA GLY A 158 3.53 12.44 -33.51
C GLY A 158 3.96 11.43 -32.44
N PRO A 159 5.15 10.81 -32.55
CA PRO A 159 5.73 10.01 -31.47
C PRO A 159 6.04 10.88 -30.24
N TYR A 160 5.78 10.37 -29.04
CA TYR A 160 6.01 11.04 -27.75
C TYR A 160 5.24 12.36 -27.54
N GLU A 161 4.22 12.61 -28.36
CA GLU A 161 3.30 13.74 -28.18
C GLU A 161 2.36 13.46 -27.00
N SER A 162 2.22 14.43 -26.10
CA SER A 162 1.28 14.33 -24.98
C SER A 162 -0.05 14.96 -25.37
N PHE A 163 -1.17 14.33 -25.02
CA PHE A 163 -2.52 14.77 -25.35
C PHE A 163 -3.51 14.46 -24.22
N GLN A 164 -4.61 15.22 -24.17
CA GLN A 164 -5.71 15.01 -23.21
C GLN A 164 -6.76 14.09 -23.82
N VAL A 165 -7.32 13.20 -23.00
CA VAL A 165 -8.38 12.27 -23.38
C VAL A 165 -9.64 12.61 -22.59
N ASP A 166 -10.73 12.87 -23.32
CA ASP A 166 -12.04 13.22 -22.75
C ASP A 166 -12.93 12.00 -22.52
N ASP A 167 -12.78 10.96 -23.35
CA ASP A 167 -13.61 9.75 -23.29
C ASP A 167 -12.81 8.51 -23.72
N VAL A 168 -13.18 7.36 -23.17
CA VAL A 168 -12.56 6.06 -23.48
C VAL A 168 -13.65 5.01 -23.70
N ILE A 169 -13.67 4.45 -24.90
CA ILE A 169 -14.59 3.36 -25.26
C ILE A 169 -13.79 2.07 -25.43
N ARG A 170 -14.29 0.98 -24.88
CA ARG A 170 -13.77 -0.37 -25.12
C ARG A 170 -14.64 -1.10 -26.13
N LYS A 171 -14.04 -1.57 -27.22
CA LYS A 171 -14.71 -2.38 -28.24
C LYS A 171 -13.74 -3.43 -28.76
N ASP A 172 -14.18 -4.68 -28.87
CA ASP A 172 -13.38 -5.81 -29.38
C ASP A 172 -12.02 -6.00 -28.70
N GLY A 173 -11.92 -5.66 -27.40
CA GLY A 173 -10.67 -5.77 -26.63
C GLY A 173 -9.64 -4.65 -26.89
N GLN A 174 -9.99 -3.67 -27.71
CA GLN A 174 -9.20 -2.45 -27.98
C GLN A 174 -9.81 -1.26 -27.22
N HIS A 175 -8.97 -0.35 -26.72
CA HIS A 175 -9.44 0.93 -26.19
C HIS A 175 -9.29 2.03 -27.26
N PHE A 176 -10.37 2.79 -27.41
CA PHE A 176 -10.45 3.94 -28.30
C PHE A 176 -10.49 5.19 -27.42
N LEU A 177 -9.48 6.03 -27.59
CA LEU A 177 -9.28 7.24 -26.81
C LEU A 177 -9.82 8.44 -27.60
N LYS A 178 -10.80 9.16 -27.06
CA LYS A 178 -11.30 10.42 -27.64
C LYS A 178 -10.42 11.56 -27.19
N LEU A 179 -9.77 12.23 -28.13
CA LEU A 179 -8.87 13.35 -27.81
C LEU A 179 -9.66 14.63 -27.54
N ALA A 180 -9.27 15.36 -26.51
CA ALA A 180 -9.79 16.69 -26.24
C ALA A 180 -9.33 17.68 -27.33
N GLY A 181 -10.27 18.37 -27.96
CA GLY A 181 -9.99 19.41 -28.96
C GLY A 181 -9.54 18.92 -30.35
N LYS A 182 -9.42 17.61 -30.58
CA LYS A 182 -9.18 17.04 -31.93
C LYS A 182 -10.38 16.20 -32.38
N THR A 183 -10.65 16.23 -33.68
CA THR A 183 -11.69 15.37 -34.26
C THR A 183 -11.11 13.99 -34.53
N GLY A 184 -11.34 13.05 -33.62
CA GLY A 184 -11.11 11.64 -33.89
C GLY A 184 -10.80 10.79 -32.67
N TRP A 185 -10.53 9.52 -32.93
CA TRP A 185 -10.22 8.49 -31.96
C TRP A 185 -8.81 7.96 -32.21
N ALA A 186 -8.04 7.78 -31.15
CA ALA A 186 -6.75 7.08 -31.16
C ALA A 186 -6.89 5.68 -30.56
N PHE A 187 -5.96 4.79 -30.88
CA PHE A 187 -5.91 3.44 -30.31
C PHE A 187 -4.87 3.38 -29.19
N ASP A 188 -5.14 2.61 -28.13
CA ASP A 188 -4.17 2.36 -27.06
C ASP A 188 -3.11 1.30 -27.45
N ARG A 189 -3.46 0.38 -28.36
CA ARG A 189 -2.62 -0.72 -28.85
C ARG A 189 -2.48 -0.69 -30.36
N GLY A 190 -1.33 -1.12 -30.87
CA GLY A 190 -1.09 -1.23 -32.30
C GLY A 190 -1.86 -2.40 -32.91
N VAL A 191 -2.43 -2.19 -34.09
CA VAL A 191 -3.23 -3.19 -34.80
C VAL A 191 -2.42 -3.93 -35.88
N VAL A 192 -1.31 -3.34 -36.34
CA VAL A 192 -0.52 -3.86 -37.46
C VAL A 192 0.98 -3.65 -37.27
N GLY A 193 1.79 -4.43 -37.99
CA GLY A 193 3.25 -4.29 -38.05
C GLY A 193 3.96 -4.60 -36.74
N ALA A 194 5.10 -3.95 -36.49
CA ALA A 194 5.95 -4.17 -35.31
C ALA A 194 5.28 -3.86 -33.96
N TRP A 195 4.18 -3.10 -34.01
CA TRP A 195 3.38 -2.69 -32.86
C TRP A 195 2.12 -3.54 -32.66
N ASN A 196 1.89 -4.58 -33.47
CA ASN A 196 0.70 -5.44 -33.33
C ASN A 196 0.58 -6.01 -31.91
N GLY A 197 -0.53 -5.69 -31.23
CA GLY A 197 -0.83 -6.08 -29.85
C GLY A 197 -0.04 -5.34 -28.77
N LYS A 198 0.91 -4.48 -29.13
CA LYS A 198 1.76 -3.73 -28.18
C LYS A 198 1.10 -2.39 -27.81
N PRO A 199 1.34 -1.86 -26.59
CA PRO A 199 0.88 -0.53 -26.24
C PRO A 199 1.54 0.50 -27.16
N ILE A 200 0.74 1.42 -27.69
CA ILE A 200 1.19 2.56 -28.50
C ILE A 200 0.89 3.90 -27.82
N CYS A 201 0.16 3.88 -26.71
CA CYS A 201 -0.04 5.03 -25.84
C CYS A 201 0.25 4.62 -24.39
N GLU A 202 0.70 5.59 -23.60
CA GLU A 202 0.98 5.46 -22.17
C GLU A 202 0.24 6.57 -21.41
N ARG A 203 -0.45 6.24 -20.32
CA ARG A 203 -1.14 7.23 -19.46
C ARG A 203 -0.12 7.95 -18.58
N LEU A 204 -0.16 9.27 -18.55
CA LEU A 204 0.70 10.12 -17.73
C LEU A 204 -0.12 10.67 -16.55
N GLY A 205 -0.24 9.88 -15.48
CA GLY A 205 -0.66 10.34 -14.12
C GLY A 205 -1.97 11.10 -14.02
#